data_AF-A0A2A5E9N4-F1
#
_entry.id   AF-A0A2A5E9N4-F1
#
_cell.length_a   1.000
_cell.length_b   1.000
_cell.length_c   1.000
_cell.angle_alpha   90.00
_cell.angle_beta   90.00
_cell.angle_gamma   90.00
#
_symmetry.space_group_name_H-M   'P 1'
#
loop_
_entity.id
_entity.type
_entity.pdbx_description
1 polymer ?
#
loop_
_entity_poly.entity_id
_entity_poly.type
_entity_poly.pdbx_seq_one_letter_code
_entity_poly.pdbx_strand_id
1 'polypeptide(L)'
;MIRYFVIGITVLLTGMIAWILGTTVARATALESELTSSKADLEVLQDELEQTKRRAEYLNKDNMRLTNLLEQSESDTKSSEEYVEVALTEDQEVIPPEDESSLADTEPQRDQSRWENRRREFGVEMENRRNQWVEYMDERWETSDPETRERISALTEHQNTLLDIRDQMRNADTDDERQQLRESMGGTFQSMRQITMEQQNSMLSQVASEYGISSQDDQTAFNQAVQDVVSDPLFQLGSPGRGVFPGGRGGFGGGRR
;
A
#
# COMPACT_ATOMS: atom_id res chain seq x y z
N MET A 1 9.42 -43.72 -65.95
CA MET A 1 8.77 -42.56 -65.28
C MET A 1 7.98 -42.94 -64.03
N ILE A 2 7.07 -43.92 -64.07
CA ILE A 2 6.17 -44.25 -62.93
C ILE A 2 6.91 -44.58 -61.61
N ARG A 3 8.04 -45.30 -61.65
CA ARG A 3 8.80 -45.69 -60.44
C ARG A 3 9.40 -44.49 -59.68
N TYR A 4 9.84 -43.44 -60.37
CA TYR A 4 10.38 -42.24 -59.72
C TYR A 4 9.29 -41.40 -59.06
N PHE A 5 8.08 -41.43 -59.63
CA PHE A 5 6.93 -40.72 -59.09
C PHE A 5 6.45 -41.31 -57.75
N VAL A 6 6.43 -42.65 -57.63
CA VAL A 6 6.05 -43.33 -56.38
C VAL A 6 7.05 -43.02 -55.26
N ILE A 7 8.35 -43.03 -55.54
CA ILE A 7 9.40 -42.73 -54.54
C ILE A 7 9.30 -41.28 -54.05
N GLY A 8 8.99 -40.33 -54.94
CA GLY A 8 8.82 -38.91 -54.55
C GLY A 8 7.65 -38.69 -53.59
N ILE A 9 6.53 -39.39 -53.80
CA ILE A 9 5.34 -39.29 -52.93
C ILE A 9 5.63 -39.89 -51.54
N THR A 10 6.34 -41.01 -51.45
CA THR A 10 6.66 -41.60 -50.14
C THR A 10 7.57 -40.71 -49.31
N VAL A 11 8.56 -40.05 -49.93
CA VAL A 11 9.46 -39.11 -49.23
C VAL A 11 8.71 -37.86 -48.75
N LEU A 12 7.76 -37.36 -49.54
CA LEU A 12 6.92 -36.23 -49.11
C LEU A 12 6.01 -36.59 -47.95
N LEU A 13 5.38 -37.77 -47.99
CA LEU A 13 4.49 -38.23 -46.92
C LEU A 13 5.26 -38.48 -45.61
N THR A 14 6.45 -39.09 -45.67
CA THR A 14 7.26 -39.29 -44.46
C THR A 14 7.77 -37.97 -43.88
N GLY A 15 8.15 -37.02 -44.73
CA GLY A 15 8.51 -35.66 -44.30
C GLY A 15 7.35 -34.92 -43.63
N MET A 16 6.13 -35.02 -44.17
CA MET A 16 4.94 -34.40 -43.61
C MET A 16 4.55 -35.02 -42.26
N ILE A 17 4.60 -36.35 -42.14
CA ILE A 17 4.34 -37.05 -40.88
C ILE A 17 5.37 -36.66 -39.81
N ALA A 18 6.66 -36.61 -40.17
CA ALA A 18 7.71 -36.20 -39.24
C ALA A 18 7.52 -34.75 -38.77
N TRP A 19 7.10 -33.85 -39.66
CA TRP A 19 6.80 -32.45 -39.29
C TRP A 19 5.60 -32.36 -38.35
N ILE A 20 4.49 -33.05 -38.65
CA ILE A 20 3.31 -33.07 -37.78
C ILE A 20 3.68 -33.60 -36.39
N LEU A 21 4.38 -34.74 -36.32
CA LEU A 21 4.82 -35.33 -35.05
C LEU A 21 5.74 -34.38 -34.27
N GLY A 22 6.68 -33.72 -34.95
CA GLY A 22 7.56 -32.72 -34.33
C GLY A 22 6.78 -31.56 -33.70
N THR A 23 5.78 -31.01 -34.41
CA THR A 23 4.95 -29.93 -33.86
C THR A 23 4.07 -30.38 -32.69
N THR A 24 3.57 -31.62 -32.70
CA THR A 24 2.76 -32.15 -31.58
C THR A 24 3.59 -32.38 -30.32
N VAL A 25 4.81 -32.90 -30.46
CA VAL A 25 5.72 -33.10 -29.32
C VAL A 25 6.15 -31.75 -28.74
N ALA A 26 6.50 -30.77 -29.57
CA ALA A 26 6.85 -29.42 -29.11
C ALA A 26 5.69 -28.74 -28.36
N ARG A 27 4.45 -28.91 -28.83
CA ARG A 27 3.25 -28.41 -28.11
C ARG A 27 3.03 -29.15 -26.79
N ALA A 28 3.22 -30.47 -26.75
CA ALA A 28 3.08 -31.24 -25.53
C ALA A 28 4.12 -30.81 -24.46
N THR A 29 5.37 -30.61 -24.85
CA THR A 29 6.42 -30.13 -23.93
C THR A 29 6.17 -28.70 -23.44
N ALA A 30 5.63 -27.82 -24.29
CA ALA A 30 5.26 -26.47 -23.88
C ALA A 30 4.12 -26.48 -22.85
N LEU A 31 3.09 -27.31 -23.08
CA LEU A 31 1.97 -27.48 -22.14
C LEU A 31 2.42 -28.11 -20.81
N GLU A 32 3.37 -29.05 -20.83
CA GLU A 32 3.96 -29.60 -19.60
C GLU A 32 4.72 -28.52 -18.81
N SER A 33 5.48 -27.66 -19.50
CA SER A 33 6.17 -26.53 -18.87
C SER A 33 5.18 -25.54 -18.24
N GLU A 34 4.13 -25.16 -18.95
CA GLU A 34 3.06 -24.29 -18.43
C GLU A 34 2.35 -24.92 -17.23
N LEU A 35 2.08 -26.23 -17.27
CA LEU A 35 1.47 -26.95 -16.15
C LEU A 35 2.39 -26.95 -14.92
N THR A 36 3.71 -27.10 -15.10
CA THR A 36 4.67 -27.04 -13.98
C THR A 36 4.79 -25.65 -13.39
N SER A 37 4.80 -24.60 -14.23
CA SER A 37 4.80 -23.21 -13.77
C SER A 37 3.52 -22.90 -13.01
N SER A 38 2.36 -23.24 -13.56
CA SER A 38 1.07 -23.00 -12.93
C SER A 38 0.93 -23.75 -11.59
N LYS A 39 1.54 -24.92 -11.44
CA LYS A 39 1.58 -25.63 -10.14
C LYS A 39 2.46 -24.91 -9.12
N ALA A 40 3.61 -24.38 -9.53
CA ALA A 40 4.47 -23.60 -8.66
C ALA A 40 3.75 -22.32 -8.18
N ASP A 41 3.07 -21.62 -9.08
CA ASP A 41 2.28 -20.42 -8.74
C ASP A 41 1.15 -20.76 -7.74
N LEU A 42 0.50 -21.91 -7.90
CA LEU A 42 -0.55 -22.38 -7.00
C LEU A 42 0.00 -22.67 -5.60
N GLU A 43 1.22 -23.23 -5.50
CA GLU A 43 1.89 -23.47 -4.23
C GLU A 43 2.25 -22.15 -3.52
N VAL A 44 2.77 -21.16 -4.25
CA VAL A 44 3.05 -19.82 -3.71
C VAL A 44 1.77 -19.16 -3.20
N LEU A 45 0.69 -19.18 -3.98
CA LEU A 45 -0.60 -18.61 -3.57
C LEU A 45 -1.20 -19.33 -2.34
N GLN A 46 -0.97 -20.63 -2.20
CA GLN A 46 -1.38 -21.37 -1.01
C GLN A 46 -0.60 -20.94 0.23
N ASP A 47 0.72 -20.75 0.11
CA ASP A 47 1.56 -20.27 1.21
C ASP A 47 1.19 -18.84 1.62
N GLU A 48 0.96 -17.93 0.67
CA GLU A 48 0.47 -16.57 0.93
C GLU A 48 -0.90 -16.59 1.64
N LEU A 49 -1.81 -17.45 1.21
CA LEU A 49 -3.12 -17.61 1.83
C LEU A 49 -3.02 -18.16 3.27
N GLU A 50 -2.06 -19.05 3.53
CA GLU A 50 -1.81 -19.55 4.88
C GLU A 50 -1.15 -18.46 5.76
N GLN A 51 -0.22 -17.69 5.20
CA GLN A 51 0.42 -16.57 5.89
C GLN A 51 -0.57 -15.48 6.27
N THR A 52 -1.48 -15.12 5.35
CA THR A 52 -2.55 -14.14 5.61
C THR A 52 -3.55 -14.63 6.65
N LYS A 53 -3.90 -15.93 6.66
CA LYS A 53 -4.70 -16.53 7.73
C LYS A 53 -4.00 -16.43 9.09
N ARG A 54 -2.72 -16.79 9.17
CA ARG A 54 -1.93 -16.64 10.41
C ARG A 54 -1.92 -15.19 10.88
N ARG A 55 -1.71 -14.23 9.97
CA ARG A 55 -1.76 -12.79 10.29
C ARG A 55 -3.13 -12.35 10.82
N ALA A 56 -4.21 -12.83 10.22
CA ALA A 56 -5.57 -12.56 10.68
C ALA A 56 -5.83 -13.14 12.08
N GLU A 57 -5.36 -14.35 12.36
CA GLU A 57 -5.44 -14.95 13.71
C GLU A 57 -4.66 -14.15 14.75
N TYR A 58 -3.47 -13.65 14.41
CA TYR A 58 -2.71 -12.77 15.30
C TYR A 58 -3.46 -11.47 15.60
N LEU A 59 -3.99 -10.80 14.57
CA LEU A 59 -4.78 -9.58 14.75
C LEU A 59 -6.05 -9.83 15.57
N ASN A 60 -6.71 -10.98 15.38
CA ASN A 60 -7.88 -11.35 16.19
C ASN A 60 -7.51 -11.57 17.66
N LYS A 61 -6.38 -12.23 17.95
CA LYS A 61 -5.87 -12.38 19.32
C LYS A 61 -5.54 -11.03 19.96
N ASP A 62 -4.95 -10.12 19.21
CA ASP A 62 -4.60 -8.79 19.71
C ASP A 62 -5.86 -7.94 19.97
N ASN A 63 -6.85 -8.00 19.09
CA ASN A 63 -8.17 -7.39 19.33
C ASN A 63 -8.84 -7.94 20.59
N MET A 64 -8.85 -9.26 20.80
CA MET A 64 -9.38 -9.84 22.04
C MET A 64 -8.62 -9.35 23.28
N ARG A 65 -7.29 -9.20 23.18
CA ARG A 65 -6.47 -8.65 24.27
C ARG A 65 -6.83 -7.19 24.56
N LEU A 66 -6.99 -6.38 23.53
CA LEU A 66 -7.39 -4.98 23.66
C LEU A 66 -8.80 -4.84 24.25
N THR A 67 -9.75 -5.66 23.81
CA THR A 67 -11.11 -5.70 24.39
C THR A 67 -11.07 -6.04 25.87
N ASN A 68 -10.29 -7.05 26.27
CA ASN A 68 -10.14 -7.40 27.69
C ASN A 68 -9.47 -6.29 28.51
N LEU A 69 -8.48 -5.60 27.95
CA LEU A 69 -7.84 -4.44 28.61
C LEU A 69 -8.83 -3.27 28.78
N LEU A 70 -9.70 -3.06 27.79
CA LEU A 70 -10.73 -2.02 27.83
C LEU A 70 -11.79 -2.35 28.89
N GLU A 71 -12.28 -3.60 28.91
CA GLU A 71 -13.20 -4.09 29.94
C GLU A 71 -12.60 -4.00 31.35
N GLN A 72 -11.31 -4.35 31.51
CA GLN A 72 -10.59 -4.16 32.77
C GLN A 72 -10.53 -2.68 33.16
N SER A 73 -10.21 -1.79 32.23
CA SER A 73 -10.15 -0.36 32.51
C SER A 73 -11.52 0.24 32.88
N GLU A 74 -12.61 -0.23 32.27
CA GLU A 74 -13.97 0.17 32.65
C GLU A 74 -14.37 -0.35 34.04
N SER A 75 -13.87 -1.51 34.45
CA SER A 75 -14.08 -2.02 35.80
C SER A 75 -13.31 -1.21 36.85
N ASP A 76 -12.07 -0.81 36.53
CA ASP A 76 -11.23 0.01 37.40
C ASP A 76 -11.83 1.43 37.58
N THR A 77 -12.41 2.02 36.53
CA THR A 77 -13.06 3.34 36.63
C THR A 77 -14.36 3.29 37.45
N LYS A 78 -15.20 2.26 37.27
CA LYS A 78 -16.42 2.08 38.07
C LYS A 78 -16.13 1.86 39.55
N SER A 79 -15.09 1.09 39.88
CA SER A 79 -14.62 0.93 41.26
C SER A 79 -14.21 2.28 41.86
N SER A 80 -13.54 3.14 41.08
CA SER A 80 -13.14 4.46 41.54
C SER A 80 -14.31 5.44 41.75
N GLU A 81 -15.40 5.33 40.98
CA GLU A 81 -16.60 6.15 41.17
C GLU A 81 -17.37 5.78 42.45
N GLU A 82 -17.38 4.50 42.84
CA GLU A 82 -18.05 4.02 44.05
C GLU A 82 -17.40 4.54 45.36
N TYR A 83 -16.11 4.87 45.33
CA TYR A 83 -15.43 5.52 46.47
C TYR A 83 -15.68 7.03 46.57
N VAL A 84 -16.12 7.69 45.51
CA VAL A 84 -16.42 9.14 45.52
C VAL A 84 -17.82 9.40 46.08
N GLU A 85 -18.76 8.47 45.93
CA GLU A 85 -20.14 8.65 46.41
C GLU A 85 -20.30 8.45 47.93
N VAL A 86 -19.37 7.74 48.60
CA VAL A 86 -19.39 7.54 50.07
C VAL A 86 -18.78 8.70 50.85
N ALA A 87 -18.06 9.62 50.21
CA ALA A 87 -17.43 10.78 50.86
C ALA A 87 -18.33 12.05 50.92
N LEU A 88 -19.58 11.98 50.42
CA LEU A 88 -20.47 13.15 50.27
C LEU A 88 -21.63 13.22 51.28
N THR A 89 -21.66 12.35 52.31
CA THR A 89 -22.70 12.36 53.37
C THR A 89 -22.12 12.25 54.78
N GLU A 90 -21.14 13.08 55.13
CA GLU A 90 -20.87 13.37 56.54
C GLU A 90 -20.40 14.81 56.71
N ASP A 91 -20.73 15.35 57.88
CA ASP A 91 -20.89 16.76 58.21
C ASP A 91 -19.82 17.73 57.69
N GLN A 92 -20.32 18.92 57.36
CA GLN A 92 -19.61 20.12 56.95
C GLN A 92 -18.67 20.62 58.06
N GLU A 93 -17.48 20.03 58.17
CA GLU A 93 -16.37 20.61 58.92
C GLU A 93 -15.44 21.37 57.97
N VAL A 94 -15.11 22.61 58.35
CA VAL A 94 -14.35 23.57 57.56
C VAL A 94 -12.90 23.07 57.39
N ILE A 95 -12.61 22.38 56.29
CA ILE A 95 -11.25 21.98 55.90
C ILE A 95 -10.57 23.19 55.22
N PRO A 96 -9.35 23.58 55.64
CA PRO A 96 -8.59 24.66 55.02
C PRO A 96 -8.32 24.38 53.53
N PRO A 97 -8.02 25.40 52.69
CA PRO A 97 -7.77 25.20 51.27
C PRO A 97 -6.62 24.22 51.09
N GLU A 98 -6.95 22.98 50.72
CA GLU A 98 -5.96 22.00 50.32
C GLU A 98 -5.40 22.40 48.96
N ASP A 99 -4.09 22.44 48.93
CA ASP A 99 -3.24 22.89 47.85
C ASP A 99 -3.48 22.00 46.59
N GLU A 100 -4.22 22.51 45.61
CA GLU A 100 -4.48 21.86 44.31
C GLU A 100 -3.21 21.62 43.46
N SER A 101 -2.02 21.80 44.02
CA SER A 101 -0.71 21.66 43.38
C SER A 101 -0.22 20.21 43.22
N SER A 102 -0.98 19.18 43.64
CA SER A 102 -0.45 17.81 43.79
C SER A 102 -0.81 16.80 42.68
N LEU A 103 -1.70 17.12 41.74
CA LEU A 103 -2.19 16.16 40.73
C LEU A 103 -1.70 16.41 39.30
N ALA A 104 -0.86 17.42 39.06
CA ALA A 104 -0.46 17.83 37.72
C ALA A 104 0.81 17.16 37.15
N ASP A 105 1.58 16.40 37.94
CA ASP A 105 2.97 16.07 37.57
C ASP A 105 3.25 14.61 37.12
N THR A 106 2.27 13.70 37.10
CA THR A 106 2.53 12.26 36.83
C THR A 106 2.02 11.72 35.50
N GLU A 107 1.22 12.46 34.74
CA GLU A 107 0.72 12.04 33.41
C GLU A 107 1.66 12.24 32.20
N PRO A 108 2.67 13.15 32.16
CA PRO A 108 3.43 13.42 30.94
C PRO A 108 4.31 12.25 30.45
N GLN A 109 4.86 11.43 31.37
CA GLN A 109 5.81 10.37 30.99
C GLN A 109 5.16 9.18 30.29
N ARG A 110 3.88 8.88 30.59
CA ARG A 110 3.15 7.78 29.92
C ARG A 110 2.82 8.12 28.47
N ASP A 111 2.59 9.39 28.16
CA ASP A 111 2.28 9.80 26.79
C ASP A 111 3.54 9.91 25.92
N GLN A 112 4.68 10.29 26.51
CA GLN A 112 5.96 10.33 25.79
C GLN A 112 6.42 8.94 25.31
N SER A 113 6.36 7.91 26.18
CA SER A 113 6.73 6.54 25.79
C SER A 113 5.79 5.95 24.72
N ARG A 114 4.49 6.24 24.79
CA ARG A 114 3.51 5.87 23.73
C ARG A 114 3.81 6.58 22.43
N TRP A 115 4.17 7.86 22.47
CA TRP A 115 4.55 8.63 21.28
C TRP A 115 5.83 8.10 20.63
N GLU A 116 6.86 7.79 21.41
CA GLU A 116 8.10 7.20 20.91
C GLU A 116 7.88 5.83 20.28
N ASN A 117 7.05 4.97 20.90
CA ASN A 117 6.69 3.66 20.34
C ASN A 117 5.93 3.80 19.01
N ARG A 118 4.90 4.65 18.94
CA ARG A 118 4.16 4.94 17.68
C ARG A 118 5.09 5.42 16.59
N ARG A 119 6.06 6.27 16.94
CA ARG A 119 7.04 6.80 15.98
C ARG A 119 8.01 5.72 15.48
N ARG A 120 8.45 4.81 16.37
CA ARG A 120 9.29 3.67 15.99
C ARG A 120 8.54 2.70 15.09
N GLU A 121 7.31 2.34 15.45
CA GLU A 121 6.43 1.47 14.65
C GLU A 121 6.16 2.05 13.27
N PHE A 122 5.81 3.33 13.19
CA PHE A 122 5.62 4.04 11.92
C PHE A 122 6.91 4.04 11.07
N GLY A 123 8.08 4.19 11.70
CA GLY A 123 9.37 4.13 11.01
C GLY A 123 9.62 2.75 10.37
N VAL A 124 9.39 1.67 11.12
CA VAL A 124 9.51 0.29 10.65
C VAL A 124 8.49 0.00 9.55
N GLU A 125 7.25 0.45 9.69
CA GLU A 125 6.21 0.30 8.67
C GLU A 125 6.60 0.98 7.36
N MET A 126 7.11 2.22 7.43
CA MET A 126 7.56 2.95 6.25
C MET A 126 8.78 2.31 5.59
N GLU A 127 9.72 1.80 6.38
CA GLU A 127 10.86 1.07 5.85
C GLU A 127 10.44 -0.22 5.16
N ASN A 128 9.53 -0.99 5.77
CA ASN A 128 8.95 -2.19 5.15
C ASN A 128 8.22 -1.86 3.85
N ARG A 129 7.40 -0.80 3.83
CA ARG A 129 6.70 -0.35 2.61
C ARG A 129 7.69 0.11 1.54
N ARG A 130 8.77 0.80 1.91
CA ARG A 130 9.84 1.18 0.98
C ARG A 130 10.51 -0.07 0.40
N ASN A 131 10.85 -1.05 1.22
CA ASN A 131 11.53 -2.26 0.77
C ASN A 131 10.62 -3.09 -0.16
N GLN A 132 9.34 -3.25 0.18
CA GLN A 132 8.34 -3.88 -0.70
C GLN A 132 8.21 -3.15 -2.04
N TRP A 133 8.21 -1.81 -2.01
CA TRP A 133 8.17 -1.02 -3.22
C TRP A 133 9.43 -1.24 -4.06
N VAL A 134 10.62 -1.18 -3.45
CA VAL A 134 11.89 -1.44 -4.15
C VAL A 134 11.92 -2.84 -4.77
N GLU A 135 11.49 -3.87 -4.04
CA GLU A 135 11.41 -5.24 -4.53
C GLU A 135 10.45 -5.36 -5.74
N TYR A 136 9.25 -4.79 -5.63
CA TYR A 136 8.30 -4.71 -6.73
C TYR A 136 8.87 -3.96 -7.95
N MET A 137 9.60 -2.87 -7.71
CA MET A 137 10.22 -2.11 -8.79
C MET A 137 11.38 -2.86 -9.42
N ASP A 138 12.18 -3.61 -8.66
CA ASP A 138 13.33 -4.38 -9.16
C ASP A 138 12.89 -5.48 -10.12
N GLU A 139 11.84 -6.24 -9.75
CA GLU A 139 11.22 -7.26 -10.61
C GLU A 139 10.70 -6.64 -11.94
N ARG A 140 10.05 -5.48 -11.84
CA ARG A 140 9.53 -4.74 -13.00
C ARG A 140 10.64 -4.10 -13.83
N TRP A 141 11.74 -3.69 -13.20
CA TRP A 141 12.79 -2.88 -13.83
C TRP A 141 13.47 -3.63 -14.97
N GLU A 142 13.79 -4.91 -14.76
CA GLU A 142 14.47 -5.75 -15.75
C GLU A 142 13.62 -5.97 -17.01
N THR A 143 12.30 -6.05 -16.84
CA THR A 143 11.35 -6.32 -17.93
C THR A 143 10.77 -5.06 -18.58
N SER A 144 10.95 -3.90 -17.96
CA SER A 144 10.41 -2.63 -18.44
C SER A 144 11.20 -2.05 -19.61
N ASP A 145 10.52 -1.30 -20.47
CA ASP A 145 11.14 -0.50 -21.52
C ASP A 145 11.97 0.67 -20.92
N PRO A 146 12.90 1.28 -21.69
CA PRO A 146 13.76 2.35 -21.19
C PRO A 146 13.01 3.58 -20.66
N GLU A 147 11.86 3.93 -21.24
CA GLU A 147 11.09 5.10 -20.83
C GLU A 147 10.38 4.84 -19.49
N THR A 148 9.81 3.66 -19.33
CA THR A 148 9.27 3.21 -18.04
C THR A 148 10.36 3.23 -16.96
N ARG A 149 11.58 2.74 -17.25
CA ARG A 149 12.70 2.80 -16.31
C ARG A 149 13.07 4.22 -15.89
N GLU A 150 13.09 5.17 -16.83
CA GLU A 150 13.36 6.58 -16.52
C GLU A 150 12.33 7.15 -15.54
N ARG A 151 11.03 6.90 -15.80
CA ARG A 151 9.93 7.34 -14.91
C ARG A 151 10.02 6.69 -13.53
N ILE A 152 10.34 5.41 -13.47
CA ILE A 152 10.56 4.69 -12.20
C ILE A 152 11.71 5.32 -11.41
N SER A 153 12.84 5.59 -12.06
CA SER A 153 13.99 6.23 -11.40
C SER A 153 13.63 7.60 -10.85
N ALA A 154 12.88 8.40 -11.62
CA ALA A 154 12.42 9.73 -11.18
C ALA A 154 11.46 9.64 -9.98
N LEU A 155 10.58 8.63 -9.94
CA LEU A 155 9.73 8.36 -8.78
C LEU A 155 10.56 7.99 -7.55
N THR A 156 11.59 7.14 -7.70
CA THR A 156 12.51 6.78 -6.60
C THR A 156 13.24 8.01 -6.07
N GLU A 157 13.75 8.86 -6.96
CA GLU A 157 14.43 10.09 -6.59
C GLU A 157 13.51 11.01 -5.77
N HIS A 158 12.29 11.25 -6.24
CA HIS A 158 11.32 12.07 -5.51
C HIS A 158 10.90 11.47 -4.17
N GLN A 159 10.76 10.14 -4.06
CA GLN A 159 10.51 9.50 -2.76
C GLN A 159 11.65 9.74 -1.78
N ASN A 160 12.90 9.63 -2.24
CA ASN A 160 14.07 9.94 -1.41
C ASN A 160 14.08 11.41 -1.00
N THR A 161 13.74 12.34 -1.91
CA THR A 161 13.57 13.76 -1.59
C THR A 161 12.50 13.98 -0.51
N LEU A 162 11.36 13.29 -0.56
CA LEU A 162 10.32 13.41 0.47
C LEU A 162 10.79 12.93 1.84
N LEU A 163 11.59 11.86 1.89
CA LEU A 163 12.18 11.37 3.14
C LEU A 163 13.18 12.37 3.72
N ASP A 164 14.01 12.98 2.87
CA ASP A 164 14.95 14.04 3.25
C ASP A 164 14.23 15.28 3.76
N ILE A 165 13.24 15.81 3.03
CA ILE A 165 12.42 16.95 3.48
C ILE A 165 11.76 16.65 4.83
N ARG A 166 11.29 15.42 5.04
CA ARG A 166 10.70 15.02 6.33
C ARG A 166 11.71 15.07 7.47
N ASP A 167 12.94 14.62 7.27
CA ASP A 167 13.98 14.73 8.29
C ASP A 167 14.38 16.19 8.52
N GLN A 168 14.50 17.00 7.46
CA GLN A 168 14.74 18.44 7.55
C GLN A 168 13.64 19.15 8.33
N MET A 169 12.35 18.85 8.09
CA MET A 169 11.23 19.46 8.84
C MET A 169 11.30 19.13 10.33
N ARG A 170 11.82 17.95 10.68
CA ARG A 170 12.00 17.54 12.06
C ARG A 170 13.13 18.31 12.74
N ASN A 171 14.18 18.63 12.00
CA ASN A 171 15.39 19.28 12.50
C ASN A 171 15.36 20.81 12.27
N ALA A 172 14.32 21.36 11.65
CA ALA A 172 14.18 22.79 11.38
C ALA A 172 13.95 23.59 12.67
N ASP A 173 14.74 24.64 12.86
CA ASP A 173 14.73 25.47 14.07
C ASP A 173 13.60 26.51 14.02
N THR A 174 13.18 26.91 12.82
CA THR A 174 12.22 28.01 12.63
C THR A 174 10.94 27.58 11.89
N ASP A 175 9.86 28.34 12.08
CA ASP A 175 8.61 28.13 11.34
C ASP A 175 8.72 28.50 9.86
N ASP A 176 9.56 29.48 9.53
CA ASP A 176 9.81 29.89 8.14
C ASP A 176 10.51 28.77 7.36
N GLU A 177 11.50 28.09 7.95
CA GLU A 177 12.13 26.89 7.37
C GLU A 177 11.11 25.77 7.18
N ARG A 178 10.27 25.49 8.20
CA ARG A 178 9.21 24.48 8.08
C ARG A 178 8.23 24.81 6.96
N GLN A 179 7.90 26.08 6.77
CA GLN A 179 6.99 26.51 5.71
C GLN A 179 7.61 26.29 4.31
N GLN A 180 8.88 26.66 4.11
CA GLN A 180 9.60 26.40 2.86
C GLN A 180 9.70 24.90 2.55
N LEU A 181 9.92 24.08 3.57
CA LEU A 181 9.96 22.63 3.42
C LEU A 181 8.60 22.04 3.03
N ARG A 182 7.49 22.57 3.57
CA ARG A 182 6.12 22.17 3.13
C ARG A 182 5.86 22.53 1.67
N GLU A 183 6.33 23.69 1.23
CA GLU A 183 6.21 24.12 -0.17
C GLU A 183 7.03 23.21 -1.09
N SER A 184 8.26 22.90 -0.71
CA SER A 184 9.12 21.94 -1.42
C SER A 184 8.46 20.57 -1.51
N MET A 185 7.92 20.06 -0.39
CA MET A 185 7.17 18.81 -0.34
C MET A 185 5.96 18.83 -1.29
N GLY A 186 5.21 19.93 -1.32
CA GLY A 186 4.09 20.13 -2.24
C GLY A 186 4.52 20.04 -3.71
N GLY A 187 5.65 20.67 -4.06
CA GLY A 187 6.26 20.58 -5.39
C GLY A 187 6.66 19.15 -5.76
N THR A 188 7.34 18.44 -4.85
CA THR A 188 7.73 17.04 -5.07
C THR A 188 6.51 16.13 -5.28
N PHE A 189 5.45 16.29 -4.49
CA PHE A 189 4.21 15.53 -4.68
C PHE A 189 3.55 15.81 -6.02
N GLN A 190 3.56 17.07 -6.49
CA GLN A 190 3.03 17.42 -7.80
C GLN A 190 3.80 16.73 -8.92
N SER A 191 5.13 16.73 -8.87
CA SER A 191 5.99 16.04 -9.84
C SER A 191 5.76 14.52 -9.84
N MET A 192 5.71 13.90 -8.66
CA MET A 192 5.38 12.47 -8.55
C MET A 192 4.02 12.13 -9.15
N ARG A 193 3.01 12.99 -8.91
CA ARG A 193 1.66 12.80 -9.46
C ARG A 193 1.67 12.87 -10.98
N GLN A 194 2.43 13.81 -11.56
CA GLN A 194 2.57 13.92 -13.01
C GLN A 194 3.21 12.66 -13.60
N ILE A 195 4.34 12.19 -13.05
CA ILE A 195 5.01 10.97 -13.54
C ILE A 195 4.10 9.75 -13.41
N THR A 196 3.35 9.65 -12.31
CA THR A 196 2.38 8.57 -12.11
C THR A 196 1.27 8.61 -13.15
N MET A 197 0.75 9.79 -13.50
CA MET A 197 -0.25 9.96 -14.56
C MET A 197 0.30 9.58 -15.93
N GLU A 198 1.53 9.99 -16.25
CA GLU A 198 2.21 9.62 -17.50
C GLU A 198 2.38 8.11 -17.60
N GLN A 199 2.82 7.44 -16.53
CA GLN A 199 2.95 5.98 -16.49
C GLN A 199 1.60 5.28 -16.62
N GLN A 200 0.55 5.76 -15.92
CA GLN A 200 -0.80 5.21 -16.04
C GLN A 200 -1.33 5.33 -17.47
N ASN A 201 -1.16 6.49 -18.11
CA ASN A 201 -1.58 6.70 -19.49
C ASN A 201 -0.81 5.77 -20.45
N SER A 202 0.49 5.59 -20.24
CA SER A 202 1.32 4.68 -21.02
C SER A 202 0.82 3.23 -20.93
N MET A 203 0.51 2.76 -19.72
CA MET A 203 -0.04 1.43 -19.50
C MET A 203 -1.43 1.27 -20.13
N LEU A 204 -2.30 2.27 -20.00
CA LEU A 204 -3.63 2.21 -20.60
C LEU A 204 -3.57 2.20 -22.13
N SER A 205 -2.66 2.97 -22.73
CA SER A 205 -2.43 2.93 -24.18
C SER A 205 -1.90 1.56 -24.64
N GLN A 206 -1.04 0.90 -23.86
CA GLN A 206 -0.58 -0.46 -24.14
C GLN A 206 -1.75 -1.46 -24.10
N VAL A 207 -2.57 -1.41 -23.05
CA VAL A 207 -3.78 -2.24 -22.94
C VAL A 207 -4.73 -1.97 -24.10
N ALA A 208 -5.00 -0.69 -24.42
CA ALA A 208 -5.86 -0.32 -25.54
C ALA A 208 -5.35 -0.96 -26.86
N SER A 209 -4.04 -0.89 -27.11
CA SER A 209 -3.43 -1.52 -28.28
C SER A 209 -3.59 -3.04 -28.30
N GLU A 210 -3.50 -3.72 -27.15
CA GLU A 210 -3.74 -5.18 -27.04
C GLU A 210 -5.18 -5.56 -27.41
N TYR A 211 -6.14 -4.67 -27.15
CA TYR A 211 -7.55 -4.84 -27.55
C TYR A 211 -7.85 -4.31 -28.96
N GLY A 212 -6.83 -3.99 -29.76
CA GLY A 212 -6.96 -3.52 -31.14
C GLY A 212 -7.29 -2.04 -31.28
N ILE A 213 -7.25 -1.27 -30.20
CA ILE A 213 -7.42 0.19 -30.20
C ILE A 213 -6.04 0.83 -30.46
N SER A 214 -5.69 0.98 -31.73
CA SER A 214 -4.37 1.44 -32.17
C SER A 214 -4.30 2.90 -32.61
N SER A 215 -5.44 3.56 -32.83
CA SER A 215 -5.45 4.97 -33.23
C SER A 215 -5.25 5.89 -32.02
N GLN A 216 -4.53 6.99 -32.21
CA GLN A 216 -4.24 7.95 -31.12
C GLN A 216 -5.52 8.55 -30.53
N ASP A 217 -6.50 8.87 -31.38
CA ASP A 217 -7.77 9.46 -30.95
C ASP A 217 -8.60 8.45 -30.14
N ASP A 218 -8.65 7.18 -30.58
CA ASP A 218 -9.38 6.14 -29.85
C ASP A 218 -8.69 5.76 -28.54
N GLN A 219 -7.36 5.73 -28.50
CA GLN A 219 -6.60 5.54 -27.26
C GLN A 219 -6.83 6.67 -26.27
N THR A 220 -6.88 7.92 -26.75
CA THR A 220 -7.20 9.09 -25.91
C THR A 220 -8.62 8.97 -25.34
N ALA A 221 -9.59 8.61 -26.18
CA ALA A 221 -10.97 8.39 -25.76
C ALA A 221 -11.10 7.24 -24.76
N PHE A 222 -10.38 6.13 -24.98
CA PHE A 222 -10.32 5.00 -24.06
C PHE A 222 -9.72 5.40 -22.71
N ASN A 223 -8.56 6.06 -22.71
CA ASN A 223 -7.88 6.52 -21.50
C ASN A 223 -8.79 7.45 -20.68
N GLN A 224 -9.48 8.38 -21.35
CA GLN A 224 -10.42 9.29 -20.70
C GLN A 224 -11.63 8.55 -20.11
N ALA A 225 -12.22 7.61 -20.84
CA ALA A 225 -13.34 6.81 -20.33
C ALA A 225 -12.94 5.98 -19.11
N VAL A 226 -11.74 5.38 -19.11
CA VAL A 226 -11.23 4.65 -17.95
C VAL A 226 -10.99 5.59 -16.77
N GLN A 227 -10.41 6.77 -17.00
CA GLN A 227 -10.20 7.76 -15.95
C GLN A 227 -11.53 8.23 -15.35
N ASP A 228 -12.56 8.46 -16.16
CA ASP A 228 -13.89 8.85 -15.70
C ASP A 228 -14.48 7.79 -14.78
N VAL A 229 -14.39 6.51 -15.15
CA VAL A 229 -14.85 5.37 -14.33
C VAL A 229 -14.08 5.27 -13.02
N VAL A 230 -12.75 5.38 -13.04
CA VAL A 230 -11.90 5.32 -11.83
C VAL A 230 -12.15 6.53 -10.92
N SER A 231 -12.48 7.68 -11.49
CA SER A 231 -12.78 8.90 -10.74
C SER A 231 -14.16 8.89 -10.09
N ASP A 232 -15.04 7.96 -10.45
CA ASP A 232 -16.39 7.86 -9.89
C ASP A 232 -16.33 7.62 -8.37
N PRO A 233 -17.02 8.44 -7.54
CA PRO A 233 -17.06 8.30 -6.10
C PRO A 233 -17.45 6.91 -5.61
N LEU A 234 -18.29 6.16 -6.33
CA LEU A 234 -18.71 4.81 -5.97
C LEU A 234 -17.52 3.83 -5.97
N PHE A 235 -16.59 3.96 -6.91
CA PHE A 235 -15.34 3.17 -6.93
C PHE A 235 -14.36 3.64 -5.86
N GLN A 236 -14.38 4.92 -5.50
CA GLN A 236 -13.53 5.45 -4.42
C GLN A 236 -14.02 5.04 -3.02
N LEU A 237 -15.34 4.89 -2.82
CA LEU A 237 -15.96 4.45 -1.57
C LEU A 237 -15.67 2.98 -1.24
N GLY A 238 -15.39 2.16 -2.26
CA GLY A 238 -15.19 0.72 -2.13
C GLY A 238 -13.75 0.28 -1.86
N SER A 239 -12.76 1.18 -1.84
CA SER A 239 -11.37 0.81 -1.53
C SER A 239 -11.16 0.74 -0.01
N PRO A 240 -11.08 -0.45 0.62
CA PRO A 240 -11.00 -0.61 2.07
C PRO A 240 -9.72 -0.03 2.69
N GLY A 241 -8.77 0.47 1.89
CA GLY A 241 -7.55 1.16 2.34
C GLY A 241 -7.60 2.69 2.24
N ARG A 242 -8.65 3.28 1.64
CA ARG A 242 -8.84 4.75 1.57
C ARG A 242 -9.92 5.24 2.54
N GLY A 243 -10.42 4.34 3.38
CA GLY A 243 -11.35 4.63 4.46
C GLY A 243 -10.63 5.27 5.64
N VAL A 244 -11.14 6.42 6.07
CA VAL A 244 -11.19 6.77 7.50
C VAL A 244 -9.84 6.91 8.20
N PHE A 245 -8.92 7.71 7.65
CA PHE A 245 -8.08 8.52 8.55
C PHE A 245 -8.89 9.78 8.90
N PRO A 246 -9.47 9.91 10.11
CA PRO A 246 -10.15 11.12 10.56
C PRO A 246 -9.20 12.30 10.83
N GLY A 247 -8.05 12.39 10.12
CA GLY A 247 -7.04 13.44 10.28
C GLY A 247 -6.95 14.43 9.10
N GLY A 248 -7.61 14.16 7.98
CA GLY A 248 -7.55 15.01 6.80
C GLY A 248 -8.69 16.02 6.76
N ARG A 249 -8.42 17.26 7.22
CA ARG A 249 -9.25 18.47 6.99
C ARG A 249 -10.32 18.81 8.05
N GLY A 250 -9.92 18.87 9.32
CA GLY A 250 -10.70 19.58 10.34
C GLY A 250 -9.82 19.96 11.54
N GLY A 251 -9.57 21.26 11.75
CA GLY A 251 -9.18 21.76 13.07
C GLY A 251 -7.76 22.30 13.27
N PHE A 252 -7.19 23.08 12.35
CA PHE A 252 -6.16 24.08 12.72
C PHE A 252 -6.73 25.50 12.66
N GLY A 253 -7.94 25.66 13.22
CA GLY A 253 -8.65 26.93 13.23
C GLY A 253 -9.32 27.20 14.57
N GLY A 254 -8.64 27.98 15.41
CA GLY A 254 -9.31 28.92 16.31
C GLY A 254 -9.71 28.41 17.69
N GLY A 255 -8.72 28.15 18.55
CA GLY A 255 -8.88 28.28 20.00
C GLY A 255 -8.39 29.65 20.48
N ARG A 256 -9.15 30.71 20.19
CA ARG A 256 -9.06 31.96 20.96
C ARG A 256 -9.87 31.76 22.23
N ARG A 257 -9.22 31.75 23.39
CA ARG A 257 -9.59 32.46 24.62
C ARG A 257 -8.47 32.31 25.63
#